data_AF-A0A1I6GB87-F1
#
_entry.id   AF-A0A1I6GB87-F1
#
_cell.length_a   1.000
_cell.length_b   1.000
_cell.length_c   1.000
_cell.angle_alpha   90.00
_cell.angle_beta   90.00
_cell.angle_gamma   90.00
#
_symmetry.space_group_name_H-M   'P 1'
#
loop_
_entity.id
_entity.type
_entity.pdbx_description
1 polymer ?
#
loop_
_entity_poly.entity_id
_entity_poly.type
_entity_poly.pdbx_seq_one_letter_code
_entity_poly.pdbx_strand_id
1 'polypeptide(L)'
;MNTVNGMILLTQAGLLALLFLLAFRVSALVRTEPMAAGHPAPTPSFRERAHEVVRSSDASAPDRTGLITQLHILAGLQERDCRVRGLDLATAPEAVRGYAAAWLYGAACALCDRQTRHTDRLAATVAHIISRKTGHRQTEALQALATLTSSTVLLACYRSGLEGAEFWRYSHYVPPTSSLYEAITSNAFI
;
A
#
# COMPACT_ATOMS: atom_id res chain seq x y z
N MET A 1 50.02 -18.52 2.17
CA MET A 1 48.58 -18.62 1.83
C MET A 1 48.12 -17.26 1.33
N ASN A 2 47.76 -17.18 0.05
CA ASN A 2 47.58 -15.92 -0.68
C ASN A 2 46.36 -15.13 -0.18
N THR A 3 46.52 -13.81 -0.05
CA THR A 3 45.50 -12.85 0.42
C THR A 3 44.16 -12.95 -0.34
N VAL A 4 44.21 -13.35 -1.61
CA VAL A 4 43.04 -13.60 -2.46
C VAL A 4 42.16 -14.74 -1.94
N ASN A 5 42.75 -15.84 -1.45
CA ASN A 5 41.99 -16.96 -0.90
C ASN A 5 41.29 -16.60 0.41
N GLY A 6 41.90 -15.72 1.23
CA GLY A 6 41.29 -15.22 2.45
C GLY A 6 40.07 -14.33 2.18
N MET A 7 40.15 -13.47 1.17
CA MET A 7 39.04 -12.62 0.77
C MET A 7 37.85 -13.42 0.20
N ILE A 8 38.12 -14.45 -0.60
CA ILE A 8 37.09 -15.36 -1.13
C ILE A 8 36.42 -16.14 0.00
N LEU A 9 37.19 -16.63 0.98
CA LEU A 9 36.63 -17.33 2.14
C LEU A 9 35.72 -16.42 2.97
N LEU A 10 36.10 -15.15 3.14
CA LEU A 10 35.36 -14.19 3.94
C LEU A 10 34.04 -13.77 3.25
N THR A 11 34.05 -13.58 1.94
CA THR A 11 32.83 -13.31 1.18
C THR A 11 31.90 -14.52 1.11
N GLN A 12 32.46 -15.72 0.93
CA GLN A 12 31.66 -16.95 0.88
C GLN A 12 31.02 -17.27 2.24
N ALA A 13 31.75 -17.07 3.35
CA ALA A 13 31.21 -17.19 4.69
C ALA A 13 30.11 -16.15 4.97
N GLY A 14 30.31 -14.91 4.54
CA GLY A 14 29.30 -13.85 4.65
C GLY A 14 28.02 -14.16 3.87
N LEU A 15 28.17 -14.66 2.63
CA LEU A 15 27.03 -15.03 1.78
C LEU A 15 26.23 -16.19 2.40
N LEU A 16 26.93 -17.21 2.91
CA LEU A 16 26.29 -18.34 3.60
C LEU A 16 25.54 -17.88 4.85
N ALA A 17 26.13 -16.98 5.65
CA ALA A 17 25.46 -16.43 6.83
C ALA A 17 24.18 -15.67 6.46
N LEU A 18 24.21 -14.86 5.38
CA LEU A 18 23.03 -14.14 4.89
C LEU A 18 21.95 -15.09 4.37
N LEU A 19 22.32 -16.13 3.63
CA LEU A 19 21.39 -17.16 3.16
C LEU A 19 20.75 -17.91 4.32
N PHE A 20 21.53 -18.22 5.35
CA PHE A 20 21.01 -18.89 6.55
C PHE A 20 20.04 -17.98 7.33
N LEU A 21 20.37 -16.69 7.46
CA LEU A 21 19.52 -15.69 8.10
C LEU A 21 18.21 -15.51 7.33
N LEU A 22 18.28 -15.47 6.00
CA LEU A 22 17.12 -15.41 5.11
C LEU A 22 16.23 -16.65 5.28
N ALA A 23 16.81 -17.85 5.21
CA ALA A 23 16.09 -19.11 5.38
C ALA A 23 15.44 -19.21 6.76
N PHE A 24 16.13 -18.74 7.80
CA PHE A 24 15.59 -18.68 9.16
C PHE A 24 14.40 -17.74 9.25
N ARG A 25 14.48 -16.52 8.68
CA ARG A 25 13.37 -15.56 8.65
C ARG A 25 12.16 -16.09 7.90
N VAL A 26 12.37 -16.71 6.73
CA VAL A 26 11.30 -17.33 5.95
C VAL A 26 10.64 -18.47 6.74
N SER A 27 11.44 -19.33 7.38
CA SER A 27 10.92 -20.45 8.17
C SER A 27 10.15 -20.01 9.42
N ALA A 28 10.61 -18.94 10.08
CA ALA A 28 9.91 -18.33 11.19
C ALA A 28 8.55 -17.76 10.74
N LEU A 29 8.51 -17.11 9.57
CA LEU A 29 7.28 -16.60 8.96
C LEU A 29 6.27 -17.73 8.68
N VAL A 30 6.73 -18.86 8.13
CA VAL A 30 5.87 -20.02 7.83
C VAL A 30 5.37 -20.70 9.10
N ARG A 31 6.16 -20.74 10.18
CA ARG A 31 5.74 -21.33 11.46
C ARG A 31 4.78 -20.44 12.26
N THR A 32 4.70 -19.16 11.94
CA THR A 32 3.71 -18.24 12.52
C THR A 32 2.34 -18.28 11.84
N GLU A 33 2.15 -19.10 10.80
CA GLU A 33 0.81 -19.48 10.36
C GLU A 33 0.39 -20.76 11.10
N PRO A 34 -0.46 -20.68 12.16
CA PRO A 34 -1.07 -21.88 12.69
C PRO A 34 -1.99 -22.44 11.59
N MET A 35 -1.64 -23.60 11.05
CA MET A 35 -2.55 -24.43 10.29
C MET A 35 -3.72 -24.84 11.19
N ALA A 36 -4.81 -24.07 11.14
CA ALA A 36 -6.10 -24.49 11.64
C ALA A 36 -6.70 -25.48 10.63
N ALA A 37 -6.43 -26.77 10.85
CA ALA A 37 -7.23 -27.85 10.29
C ALA A 37 -8.55 -27.94 11.06
N GLY A 38 -9.71 -27.77 10.39
CA GLY A 38 -11.01 -28.11 10.98
C GLY A 38 -12.24 -27.44 10.35
N HIS A 39 -13.00 -28.21 9.57
CA HIS A 39 -14.43 -28.07 9.19
C HIS A 39 -14.90 -26.91 8.27
N PRO A 40 -15.78 -27.18 7.27
CA PRO A 40 -16.39 -26.14 6.46
C PRO A 40 -17.60 -25.57 7.21
N ALA A 41 -17.38 -24.50 7.95
CA ALA A 41 -18.46 -23.61 8.41
C ALA A 41 -18.57 -22.42 7.45
N PRO A 42 -19.77 -21.87 7.21
CA PRO A 42 -19.99 -20.84 6.21
C PRO A 42 -19.16 -19.61 6.58
N THR A 43 -18.36 -19.15 5.63
CA THR A 43 -17.46 -18.00 5.72
C THR A 43 -18.13 -16.80 6.41
N PRO A 44 -17.68 -16.39 7.61
CA PRO A 44 -17.98 -15.05 8.09
C PRO A 44 -17.22 -14.07 7.21
N SER A 45 -17.95 -13.12 6.64
CA SER A 45 -17.39 -12.08 5.77
C SER A 45 -16.21 -11.39 6.46
N PHE A 46 -15.18 -10.99 5.69
CA PHE A 46 -14.00 -10.24 6.16
C PHE A 46 -14.34 -9.05 7.09
N ARG A 47 -15.56 -8.53 6.94
CA ARG A 47 -16.18 -7.49 7.76
C ARG A 47 -16.28 -7.85 9.26
N GLU A 48 -16.48 -9.12 9.62
CA GLU A 48 -16.58 -9.56 11.02
C GLU A 48 -15.20 -9.63 11.71
N ARG A 49 -14.17 -10.12 11.02
CA ARG A 49 -12.79 -10.10 11.56
C ARG A 49 -12.25 -8.67 11.69
N ALA A 50 -12.60 -7.79 10.76
CA ALA A 50 -12.27 -6.37 10.86
C ALA A 50 -12.91 -5.73 12.10
N HIS A 51 -14.14 -6.10 12.45
CA HIS A 51 -14.84 -5.56 13.62
C HIS A 51 -14.28 -6.05 14.97
N GLU A 52 -13.77 -7.28 15.05
CA GLU A 52 -13.23 -7.84 16.29
C GLU A 52 -11.83 -7.29 16.63
N VAL A 53 -11.01 -6.98 15.61
CA VAL A 53 -9.66 -6.39 15.79
C VAL A 53 -9.69 -4.87 16.01
N VAL A 54 -10.78 -4.18 15.60
CA VAL A 54 -10.98 -2.75 15.88
C VAL A 54 -11.05 -2.44 17.38
N ARG A 55 -11.31 -3.43 18.24
CA ARG A 55 -11.35 -3.25 19.70
C ARG A 55 -10.03 -3.50 20.42
N SER A 56 -9.03 -4.09 19.79
CA SER A 56 -7.78 -4.52 20.46
C SER A 56 -6.54 -3.77 20.00
N SER A 57 -6.64 -2.86 19.02
CA SER A 57 -5.54 -1.97 18.65
C SER A 57 -5.74 -0.59 19.27
N ASP A 58 -5.32 -0.46 20.52
CA ASP A 58 -5.01 0.81 21.19
C ASP A 58 -3.70 1.39 20.58
N ALA A 59 -3.62 1.43 19.26
CA ALA A 59 -2.51 2.00 18.53
C ALA A 59 -2.72 3.50 18.49
N SER A 60 -2.01 4.19 19.39
CA SER A 60 -1.73 5.63 19.28
C SER A 60 -1.58 6.01 17.81
N ALA A 61 -2.42 6.94 17.37
CA ALA A 61 -2.47 7.37 15.99
C ALA A 61 -1.06 7.71 15.49
N PRO A 62 -0.72 7.37 14.23
CA PRO A 62 0.60 7.67 13.72
C PRO A 62 0.81 9.19 13.79
N ASP A 63 1.90 9.61 14.45
CA ASP A 63 2.41 10.98 14.35
C ASP A 63 2.42 11.39 12.86
N ARG A 64 2.26 12.68 12.58
CA ARG A 64 2.18 13.21 11.20
C ARG A 64 3.31 12.69 10.32
N THR A 65 4.51 12.56 10.90
CA THR A 65 5.68 12.00 10.24
C THR A 65 5.47 10.54 9.83
N GLY A 66 4.94 9.73 10.76
CA GLY A 66 4.59 8.33 10.53
C GLY A 66 3.57 8.14 9.40
N LEU A 67 2.51 8.96 9.38
CA LEU A 67 1.51 8.92 8.30
C LEU A 67 2.16 9.22 6.94
N ILE A 68 2.99 10.27 6.85
CA ILE A 68 3.69 10.62 5.62
C ILE A 68 4.61 9.48 5.16
N THR A 69 5.34 8.86 6.08
CA THR A 69 6.19 7.70 5.78
C THR A 69 5.37 6.52 5.24
N GLN A 70 4.25 6.18 5.90
CA GLN A 70 3.37 5.10 5.45
C GLN A 70 2.80 5.37 4.05
N LEU A 71 2.39 6.61 3.77
CA LEU A 71 1.90 7.00 2.45
C LEU A 71 2.97 6.93 1.37
N HIS A 72 4.22 7.31 1.67
CA HIS A 72 5.32 7.12 0.72
C HIS A 72 5.59 5.64 0.41
N ILE A 73 5.51 4.77 1.41
CA ILE A 73 5.66 3.32 1.24
C ILE A 73 4.54 2.78 0.34
N LEU A 74 3.29 3.07 0.67
CA LEU A 74 2.14 2.62 -0.14
C LEU A 74 2.19 3.15 -1.56
N ALA A 75 2.50 4.44 -1.75
CA ALA A 75 2.62 5.02 -3.08
C ALA A 75 3.75 4.35 -3.89
N GLY A 76 4.90 4.05 -3.26
CA GLY A 76 5.98 3.31 -3.92
C GLY A 76 5.63 1.87 -4.26
N LEU A 77 4.90 1.18 -3.38
CA LEU A 77 4.43 -0.18 -3.61
C LEU A 77 3.47 -0.23 -4.80
N GLN A 78 2.47 0.64 -4.83
CA GLN A 78 1.47 0.69 -5.91
C GLN A 78 2.07 1.18 -7.24
N GLU A 79 2.97 2.15 -7.21
CA GLU A 79 3.71 2.59 -8.40
C GLU A 79 4.48 1.42 -9.04
N ARG A 80 5.15 0.62 -8.20
CA ARG A 80 5.87 -0.58 -8.67
C ARG A 80 4.91 -1.65 -9.21
N ASP A 81 3.80 -1.92 -8.52
CA ASP A 81 2.79 -2.89 -8.98
C ASP A 81 2.24 -2.50 -10.36
N CYS A 82 1.84 -1.24 -10.52
CA CYS A 82 1.39 -0.70 -11.80
C CYS A 82 2.46 -0.88 -12.88
N ARG A 83 3.72 -0.50 -12.60
CA ARG A 83 4.82 -0.60 -13.57
C ARG A 83 5.09 -2.05 -13.99
N VAL A 84 5.11 -2.99 -13.06
CA VAL A 84 5.32 -4.43 -13.35
C VAL A 84 4.19 -4.98 -14.23
N ARG A 85 2.96 -4.49 -14.05
CA ARG A 85 1.78 -4.86 -14.84
C ARG A 85 1.60 -4.03 -16.12
N GLY A 86 2.61 -3.21 -16.50
CA GLY A 86 2.64 -2.46 -17.75
C GLY A 86 1.98 -1.07 -17.71
N LEU A 87 1.60 -0.57 -16.54
CA LEU A 87 1.04 0.77 -16.35
C LEU A 87 2.09 1.71 -15.73
N ASP A 88 2.75 2.53 -16.54
CA ASP A 88 3.66 3.57 -16.04
C ASP A 88 2.88 4.86 -15.71
N LEU A 89 2.71 5.12 -14.42
CA LEU A 89 1.99 6.30 -13.92
C LEU A 89 2.66 7.62 -14.29
N ALA A 90 3.98 7.64 -14.55
CA ALA A 90 4.69 8.87 -14.91
C ALA A 90 4.34 9.36 -16.32
N THR A 91 4.09 8.42 -17.24
CA THR A 91 3.74 8.69 -18.64
C THR A 91 2.25 8.52 -18.91
N ALA A 92 1.46 8.16 -17.89
CA ALA A 92 0.03 7.92 -18.03
C ALA A 92 -0.76 9.21 -18.30
N PRO A 93 -1.94 9.10 -18.94
CA PRO A 93 -2.86 10.22 -19.09
C PRO A 93 -3.21 10.88 -17.75
N GLU A 94 -3.54 12.17 -17.79
CA GLU A 94 -3.87 12.95 -16.59
C GLU A 94 -4.98 12.31 -15.75
N ALA A 95 -6.02 11.77 -16.39
CA ALA A 95 -7.11 11.08 -15.71
C ALA A 95 -6.61 9.88 -14.85
N VAL A 96 -5.67 9.09 -15.39
CA VAL A 96 -5.09 7.94 -14.69
C VAL A 96 -4.24 8.37 -13.50
N ARG A 97 -3.50 9.47 -13.65
CA ARG A 97 -2.75 10.08 -12.53
C ARG A 97 -3.69 10.63 -11.45
N GLY A 98 -4.85 11.15 -11.86
CA GLY A 98 -5.95 11.52 -10.96
C GLY A 98 -6.53 10.31 -10.19
N TYR A 99 -6.69 9.16 -10.84
CA TYR A 99 -7.10 7.91 -10.17
C TYR A 99 -6.09 7.46 -9.12
N ALA A 100 -4.79 7.58 -9.41
CA ALA A 100 -3.74 7.31 -8.44
C ALA A 100 -3.78 8.27 -7.25
N ALA A 101 -4.08 9.56 -7.48
CA ALA A 101 -4.29 10.52 -6.40
C ALA A 101 -5.51 10.13 -5.52
N ALA A 102 -6.63 9.74 -6.14
CA ALA A 102 -7.83 9.32 -5.42
C ALA A 102 -7.60 8.05 -4.58
N TRP A 103 -6.89 7.06 -5.13
CA TRP A 103 -6.52 5.85 -4.38
C TRP A 103 -5.63 6.18 -3.18
N LEU A 104 -4.58 6.99 -3.38
CA LEU A 104 -3.69 7.37 -2.29
C LEU A 104 -4.40 8.24 -1.23
N TYR A 105 -5.41 9.00 -1.63
CA TYR A 105 -6.26 9.74 -0.71
C TYR A 105 -7.15 8.83 0.14
N GLY A 106 -7.72 7.79 -0.47
CA GLY A 106 -8.41 6.72 0.28
C GLY A 106 -7.51 6.05 1.31
N ALA A 107 -6.28 5.73 0.90
CA ALA A 107 -5.27 5.18 1.79
C ALA A 107 -4.92 6.13 2.95
N ALA A 108 -4.81 7.43 2.68
CA ALA A 108 -4.56 8.44 3.71
C ALA A 108 -5.71 8.53 4.72
N CYS A 109 -6.96 8.49 4.26
CA CYS A 109 -8.13 8.46 5.14
C CYS A 109 -8.22 7.21 6.02
N ALA A 110 -7.74 6.06 5.54
CA ALA A 110 -7.68 4.82 6.31
C ALA A 110 -6.63 4.87 7.42
N LEU A 111 -5.46 5.45 7.13
CA LEU A 111 -4.31 5.45 8.05
C LEU A 111 -4.31 6.61 9.04
N CYS A 112 -5.00 7.71 8.74
CA CYS A 112 -5.06 8.88 9.60
C CYS A 112 -6.18 8.78 10.66
N ASP A 113 -6.10 9.66 11.66
CA ASP A 113 -7.17 9.85 12.63
C ASP A 113 -8.46 10.32 11.99
N ARG A 114 -9.59 9.89 12.58
CA ARG A 114 -10.93 10.30 12.13
C ARG A 114 -11.10 11.82 12.05
N GLN A 115 -10.49 12.57 12.97
CA GLN A 115 -10.56 14.05 12.99
C GLN A 115 -9.81 14.71 11.83
N THR A 116 -8.83 14.01 11.24
CA THR A 116 -7.99 14.54 10.16
C THR A 116 -8.45 14.09 8.77
N ARG A 117 -9.39 13.13 8.71
CA ARG A 117 -10.00 12.68 7.46
C ARG A 117 -10.68 13.84 6.76
N HIS A 118 -10.57 13.86 5.44
CA HIS A 118 -11.21 14.86 4.58
C HIS A 118 -10.81 16.32 4.82
N THR A 119 -9.71 16.56 5.55
CA THR A 119 -9.16 17.91 5.70
C THR A 119 -8.36 18.32 4.46
N ASP A 120 -8.39 19.61 4.12
CA ASP A 120 -7.61 20.16 3.01
C ASP A 120 -6.11 19.89 3.17
N ARG A 121 -5.63 19.87 4.42
CA ARG A 121 -4.24 19.56 4.74
C ARG A 121 -3.86 18.14 4.35
N LEU A 122 -4.76 17.17 4.57
CA LEU A 122 -4.53 15.77 4.18
C LEU A 122 -4.51 15.66 2.65
N ALA A 123 -5.50 16.26 1.98
CA ALA A 123 -5.58 16.30 0.52
C ALA A 123 -4.32 16.94 -0.11
N ALA A 124 -3.84 18.06 0.44
CA ALA A 124 -2.62 18.73 -0.02
C ALA A 124 -1.36 17.88 0.19
N THR A 125 -1.28 17.13 1.30
CA THR A 125 -0.17 16.20 1.57
C THR A 125 -0.16 15.07 0.55
N VAL A 126 -1.31 14.45 0.28
CA VAL A 126 -1.46 13.40 -0.74
C VAL A 126 -1.12 13.93 -2.13
N ALA A 127 -1.66 15.10 -2.50
CA ALA A 127 -1.37 15.76 -3.76
C ALA A 127 0.13 16.03 -3.92
N HIS A 128 0.83 16.43 -2.86
CA HIS A 128 2.29 16.62 -2.90
C HIS A 128 3.05 15.31 -3.16
N ILE A 129 2.67 14.23 -2.45
CA ILE A 129 3.32 12.91 -2.59
C ILE A 129 3.12 12.35 -4.00
N ILE A 130 1.89 12.39 -4.52
CA ILE A 130 1.60 11.83 -5.84
C ILE A 130 2.24 12.66 -6.96
N SER A 131 2.28 13.99 -6.81
CA SER A 131 2.92 14.88 -7.79
C SER A 131 4.42 14.58 -7.93
N ARG A 132 5.10 14.36 -6.79
CA ARG A 132 6.51 13.97 -6.76
C ARG A 132 6.79 12.63 -7.46
N LYS A 133 5.84 11.69 -7.41
CA LYS A 133 6.03 10.32 -7.93
C LYS A 133 5.59 10.14 -9.38
N THR A 134 4.57 10.86 -9.81
CA THR A 134 3.91 10.65 -11.12
C THR A 134 4.11 11.82 -12.09
N GLY A 135 4.75 12.90 -11.67
CA GLY A 135 4.86 14.13 -12.45
C GLY A 135 3.52 14.82 -12.70
N HIS A 136 2.45 14.40 -12.02
CA HIS A 136 1.15 15.08 -12.02
C HIS A 136 1.28 16.44 -11.34
N ARG A 137 0.62 17.48 -11.83
CA ARG A 137 0.67 18.77 -11.15
C ARG A 137 -0.16 18.70 -9.87
N GLN A 138 0.34 19.34 -8.81
CA GLN A 138 -0.35 19.34 -7.52
C GLN A 138 -1.77 19.92 -7.61
N THR A 139 -1.98 20.93 -8.46
CA THR A 139 -3.29 21.54 -8.72
C THR A 139 -4.26 20.57 -9.38
N GLU A 140 -3.80 19.77 -10.34
CA GLU A 140 -4.60 18.77 -11.05
C GLU A 140 -5.00 17.63 -10.07
N ALA A 141 -4.06 17.21 -9.22
CA ALA A 141 -4.34 16.22 -8.19
C ALA A 141 -5.41 16.71 -7.20
N LEU A 142 -5.30 17.96 -6.74
CA LEU A 142 -6.30 18.57 -5.86
C LEU A 142 -7.66 18.71 -6.55
N GLN A 143 -7.68 19.06 -7.83
CA GLN A 143 -8.92 19.12 -8.61
C GLN A 143 -9.58 17.74 -8.72
N ALA A 144 -8.83 16.68 -8.99
CA ALA A 144 -9.33 15.31 -8.99
C ALA A 144 -9.92 14.90 -7.63
N LEU A 145 -9.30 15.31 -6.53
CA LEU A 145 -9.83 15.07 -5.18
C LEU A 145 -11.10 15.89 -4.89
N ALA A 146 -11.18 17.12 -5.40
CA ALA A 146 -12.37 17.96 -5.24
C ALA A 146 -13.58 17.42 -6.01
N THR A 147 -13.36 16.79 -7.17
CA THR A 147 -14.40 16.18 -8.01
C THR A 147 -14.61 14.69 -7.71
N LEU A 148 -14.02 14.18 -6.62
CA LEU A 148 -14.03 12.76 -6.28
C LEU A 148 -15.43 12.17 -6.25
N THR A 149 -16.41 12.87 -5.66
CA THR A 149 -17.80 12.40 -5.57
C THR A 149 -18.57 12.48 -6.88
N SER A 150 -18.08 13.25 -7.85
CA SER A 150 -18.72 13.43 -9.16
C SER A 150 -18.29 12.36 -10.18
N SER A 151 -17.31 11.52 -9.86
CA SER A 151 -16.82 10.46 -10.73
C SER A 151 -16.87 9.10 -10.04
N THR A 152 -17.56 8.15 -10.66
CA THR A 152 -17.64 6.76 -10.18
C THR A 152 -16.26 6.08 -10.16
N VAL A 153 -15.40 6.39 -11.12
CA VAL A 153 -14.04 5.83 -11.21
C VAL A 153 -13.13 6.37 -10.11
N LEU A 154 -13.18 7.68 -9.83
CA LEU A 154 -12.44 8.27 -8.70
C LEU A 154 -12.93 7.70 -7.36
N LEU A 155 -14.25 7.54 -7.19
CA LEU A 155 -14.83 6.89 -6.01
C LEU A 155 -14.39 5.43 -5.86
N ALA A 156 -14.36 4.66 -6.95
CA ALA A 156 -13.90 3.27 -6.94
C ALA A 156 -12.43 3.20 -6.50
N CYS A 157 -11.57 4.03 -7.11
CA CYS A 157 -10.15 4.10 -6.73
C CYS A 157 -9.97 4.52 -5.27
N TYR A 158 -10.73 5.51 -4.80
CA TYR A 158 -10.74 5.92 -3.40
C TYR A 158 -11.12 4.78 -2.45
N ARG A 159 -12.18 4.02 -2.76
CA ARG A 159 -12.62 2.88 -1.94
C ARG A 159 -11.57 1.77 -1.92
N SER A 160 -11.01 1.40 -3.07
CA SER A 160 -9.93 0.43 -3.14
C SER A 160 -8.71 0.88 -2.35
N GLY A 161 -8.38 2.17 -2.36
CA GLY A 161 -7.29 2.73 -1.55
C GLY A 161 -7.54 2.65 -0.06
N LEU A 162 -8.78 2.90 0.38
CA LEU A 162 -9.19 2.77 1.77
C LEU A 162 -9.06 1.31 2.24
N GLU A 163 -9.65 0.37 1.51
CA GLU A 163 -9.60 -1.06 1.84
C GLU A 163 -8.16 -1.62 1.78
N GLY A 164 -7.41 -1.23 0.74
CA GLY A 164 -6.03 -1.67 0.54
C GLY A 164 -5.11 -1.20 1.66
N ALA A 165 -5.28 0.03 2.14
CA ALA A 165 -4.49 0.57 3.24
C ALA A 165 -4.90 0.01 4.60
N GLU A 166 -6.19 -0.25 4.83
CA GLU A 166 -6.65 -0.96 6.03
C GLU A 166 -6.03 -2.35 6.10
N PHE A 167 -6.06 -3.12 5.00
CA PHE A 167 -5.43 -4.44 4.95
C PHE A 167 -3.91 -4.36 5.14
N TRP A 168 -3.25 -3.39 4.49
CA TRP A 168 -1.82 -3.17 4.60
C TRP A 168 -1.38 -2.83 6.02
N ARG A 169 -2.20 -2.10 6.78
CA ARG A 169 -1.89 -1.75 8.17
C ARG A 169 -1.66 -2.99 9.05
N TYR A 170 -2.33 -4.10 8.75
CA TYR A 170 -2.24 -5.34 9.52
C TYR A 170 -1.33 -6.40 8.88
N SER A 171 -1.32 -6.48 7.55
CA SER A 171 -0.64 -7.57 6.83
C SER A 171 0.60 -7.12 6.05
N HIS A 172 0.90 -5.82 6.03
CA HIS A 172 2.00 -5.19 5.28
C HIS A 172 2.01 -5.48 3.77
N TYR A 173 0.87 -5.88 3.23
CA TYR A 173 0.64 -6.15 1.81
C TYR A 173 -0.69 -5.51 1.37
N VAL A 174 -0.82 -5.16 0.09
CA VAL A 174 -2.08 -4.66 -0.49
C VAL A 174 -2.67 -5.76 -1.37
N PRO A 175 -3.88 -6.27 -1.07
CA PRO A 175 -4.52 -7.30 -1.88
C PRO A 175 -4.69 -6.89 -3.35
N PRO A 176 -4.61 -7.82 -4.31
CA PRO A 176 -4.77 -7.49 -5.73
C PRO A 176 -6.14 -6.85 -6.02
N THR A 177 -7.19 -7.30 -5.34
CA THR A 177 -8.56 -6.78 -5.46
C THR A 177 -8.72 -5.31 -5.07
N SER A 178 -7.79 -4.79 -4.26
CA SER A 178 -7.79 -3.41 -3.77
C SER A 178 -6.58 -2.63 -4.29
N SER A 179 -5.80 -3.21 -5.21
CA SER A 179 -4.63 -2.54 -5.78
C SER A 179 -5.03 -1.42 -6.72
N LEU A 180 -4.16 -0.43 -6.86
CA LEU A 180 -4.37 0.71 -7.74
C LEU A 180 -4.56 0.28 -9.20
N TYR A 181 -3.72 -0.65 -9.67
CA TYR A 181 -3.84 -1.16 -11.03
C TYR A 181 -5.22 -1.77 -11.25
N GLU A 182 -5.66 -2.66 -10.35
CA GLU A 182 -6.94 -3.35 -10.48
C GLU A 182 -8.12 -2.37 -10.43
N ALA A 183 -8.06 -1.40 -9.52
CA ALA A 183 -9.07 -0.36 -9.41
C ALA A 183 -9.19 0.46 -10.70
N ILE A 184 -8.06 0.80 -11.34
CA ILE A 184 -8.06 1.52 -12.62
C ILE A 184 -8.59 0.60 -13.72
N THR A 185 -8.05 -0.61 -13.87
CA THR A 185 -8.40 -1.48 -15.00
C THR A 185 -9.85 -1.91 -14.99
N SER A 186 -10.41 -2.13 -13.80
CA SER A 186 -11.77 -2.63 -13.63
C SER A 186 -12.83 -1.52 -13.58
N ASN A 187 -12.46 -0.23 -13.69
CA ASN A 187 -13.42 0.88 -13.64
C ASN A 187 -13.20 1.94 -14.74
N ALA A 188 -11.98 2.16 -15.22
CA ALA A 188 -11.66 3.22 -16.15
C ALA A 188 -11.72 2.82 -17.64
N PHE A 189 -11.68 1.52 -17.93
CA PHE A 189 -11.66 0.98 -19.31
C PHE A 189 -12.93 0.20 -19.67
N ILE A 190 -14.03 0.46 -18.96
CA ILE A 190 -15.37 -0.09 -19.23
C ILE A 190 -16.19 0.94 -19.99
#